data_AF-A0A522CFD6-F1
#
_entry.id   AF-A0A522CFD6-F1
#
_cell.length_a   1.000
_cell.length_b   1.000
_cell.length_c   1.000
_cell.angle_alpha   90.00
_cell.angle_beta   90.00
_cell.angle_gamma   90.00
#
_symmetry.space_group_name_H-M   'P 1'
#
loop_
_entity.id
_entity.type
_entity.pdbx_description
1 polymer ?
#
loop_
_entity_poly.entity_id
_entity_poly.type
_entity_poly.pdbx_seq_one_letter_code
_entity_poly.pdbx_strand_id
1 'polypeptide(L)'
;MDKSKEGLLGFVLDERLASSSFFIEDWPLCRVALKSDRTWPWLYLVPRRDNIREICELSVLDQVDFIREVAMAQQALQILYKPEKINTAALGNMVPQLHVHVFARYKDDRAWPQPVWAVQAAETPYTDQEKQAEIQKLKKCFEGLRRGDKAACHQ
;
A
#
# COMPACT_ATOMS: atom_id res chain seq x y z
N MET A 1 17.12 -15.15 27.79
CA MET A 1 15.96 -14.24 27.71
C MET A 1 15.79 -13.85 26.26
N ASP A 2 14.74 -14.38 25.65
CA ASP A 2 14.45 -14.24 24.23
C ASP A 2 13.90 -12.82 23.95
N LYS A 3 14.71 -11.98 23.30
CA LYS A 3 14.37 -10.60 22.91
C LYS A 3 13.40 -10.53 21.72
N SER A 4 12.90 -11.65 21.21
CA SER A 4 12.00 -11.68 20.03
C SER A 4 10.54 -11.32 20.34
N LYS A 5 10.19 -11.02 21.60
CA LYS A 5 8.80 -10.74 22.04
C LYS A 5 8.54 -9.31 22.56
N GLU A 6 9.47 -8.38 22.36
CA GLU A 6 9.23 -6.95 22.61
C GLU A 6 9.01 -6.23 21.26
N GLY A 7 7.77 -6.18 20.77
CA GLY A 7 7.49 -5.43 19.54
C GLY A 7 6.08 -5.50 18.95
N LEU A 8 5.07 -5.92 19.72
CA LEU A 8 3.68 -6.05 19.20
C LEU A 8 2.62 -5.37 20.06
N LEU A 9 3.02 -4.52 21.02
CA LEU A 9 2.11 -3.82 21.94
C LEU A 9 1.85 -2.35 21.57
N GLY A 10 2.28 -1.89 20.40
CA GLY A 10 2.31 -0.46 20.07
C GLY A 10 1.44 0.01 18.90
N PHE A 11 1.38 -0.76 17.81
CA PHE A 11 0.86 -0.24 16.55
C PHE A 11 -0.67 -0.09 16.53
N VAL A 12 -1.14 1.16 16.37
CA VAL A 12 -2.55 1.50 16.11
C VAL A 12 -2.62 2.27 14.79
N LEU A 13 -3.44 1.80 13.86
CA LEU A 13 -3.66 2.49 12.58
C LEU A 13 -4.51 3.74 12.80
N ASP A 14 -4.11 4.88 12.22
CA ASP A 14 -4.89 6.13 12.26
C ASP A 14 -6.31 5.91 11.69
N GLU A 15 -7.32 6.43 12.39
CA GLU A 15 -8.73 6.24 12.04
C GLU A 15 -9.09 6.75 10.63
N ARG A 16 -8.37 7.75 10.12
CA ARG A 16 -8.57 8.30 8.77
C ARG A 16 -8.01 7.36 7.70
N LEU A 17 -6.91 6.67 7.99
CA LEU A 17 -6.42 5.58 7.13
C LEU A 17 -7.36 4.39 7.19
N ALA A 18 -7.81 4.03 8.40
CA ALA A 18 -8.75 2.92 8.60
C ALA A 18 -10.09 3.13 7.89
N SER A 19 -10.62 4.35 7.90
CA SER A 19 -11.91 4.68 7.24
C SER A 19 -11.81 4.84 5.73
N SER A 20 -10.62 5.12 5.18
CA SER A 20 -10.39 5.31 3.74
C SER A 20 -9.69 4.12 3.06
N SER A 21 -9.63 2.97 3.71
CA SER A 21 -8.99 1.78 3.16
C SER A 21 -9.58 0.48 3.69
N PHE A 22 -9.29 -0.61 2.98
CA PHE A 22 -9.62 -1.97 3.36
C PHE A 22 -8.33 -2.72 3.67
N PHE A 23 -8.28 -3.36 4.83
CA PHE A 23 -7.13 -4.20 5.22
C PHE A 23 -6.94 -5.36 4.24
N ILE A 24 -5.71 -5.57 3.77
CA ILE A 24 -5.34 -6.75 2.97
C ILE A 24 -4.64 -7.76 3.87
N GLU A 25 -3.40 -7.45 4.26
CA GLU A 25 -2.56 -8.28 5.13
C GLU A 25 -1.48 -7.44 5.79
N ASP A 26 -0.82 -8.01 6.80
CA ASP A 26 0.38 -7.44 7.38
C ASP A 26 1.61 -8.15 6.81
N TRP A 27 2.58 -7.37 6.33
CA TRP A 27 3.92 -7.80 5.95
C TRP A 27 4.89 -7.65 7.13
N PRO A 28 6.16 -8.12 7.03
CA PRO A 28 7.11 -8.02 8.12
C PRO A 28 7.14 -6.64 8.78
N LEU A 29 7.24 -5.57 7.99
CA LEU A 29 7.22 -4.19 8.49
C LEU A 29 5.85 -3.53 8.34
N CYS A 30 5.28 -3.48 7.14
CA CYS A 30 4.09 -2.68 6.86
C CYS A 30 2.77 -3.45 7.01
N ARG A 31 1.75 -2.74 7.49
CA ARG A 31 0.35 -3.05 7.14
C ARG A 31 0.09 -2.62 5.71
N VAL A 32 -0.49 -3.51 4.91
CA VAL A 32 -0.90 -3.22 3.53
C VAL A 32 -2.41 -3.12 3.45
N ALA A 33 -2.89 -2.01 2.92
CA ALA A 33 -4.31 -1.73 2.76
C ALA A 33 -4.63 -1.26 1.33
N LEU A 34 -5.81 -1.61 0.84
CA LEU A 34 -6.38 -1.14 -0.43
C LEU A 34 -7.13 0.16 -0.17
N LYS A 35 -6.85 1.25 -0.90
CA LYS A 35 -7.67 2.47 -0.80
C LYS A 35 -9.13 2.14 -1.15
N SER A 36 -10.09 2.72 -0.41
CA SER A 36 -11.52 2.45 -0.62
C SER A 36 -12.11 3.04 -1.90
N ASP A 37 -11.30 3.78 -2.65
CA ASP A 37 -11.63 4.37 -3.95
C ASP A 37 -10.98 3.55 -5.07
N ARG A 38 -11.81 2.98 -5.94
CA ARG A 38 -11.40 2.13 -7.06
C ARG A 38 -11.02 2.91 -8.33
N THR A 39 -10.98 4.24 -8.27
CA THR A 39 -10.61 5.07 -9.43
C THR A 39 -9.22 4.72 -9.96
N TRP A 40 -8.28 4.36 -9.07
CA TRP A 40 -6.98 3.80 -9.41
C TRP A 40 -6.68 2.57 -8.54
N PRO A 41 -5.98 1.55 -9.06
CA PRO A 41 -5.40 0.50 -8.21
C PRO A 41 -4.38 1.11 -7.25
N TRP A 42 -4.74 1.19 -5.96
CA TRP A 42 -4.02 2.02 -4.99
C TRP A 42 -3.85 1.30 -3.65
N LEU A 43 -2.59 1.11 -3.25
CA LEU A 43 -2.19 0.57 -1.96
C LEU A 43 -1.68 1.66 -1.02
N TYR A 44 -2.01 1.53 0.26
CA TYR A 44 -1.31 2.17 1.37
C TYR A 44 -0.39 1.14 2.02
N LEU A 45 0.85 1.52 2.25
CA LEU A 45 1.77 0.77 3.11
C LEU A 45 2.06 1.63 4.35
N VAL A 46 1.80 1.07 5.52
CA VAL A 46 1.94 1.75 6.82
C VAL A 46 2.91 0.95 7.69
N PRO A 47 4.16 1.40 7.90
CA PRO A 47 5.10 0.73 8.79
C PRO A 47 4.48 0.54 10.18
N ARG A 48 4.53 -0.69 10.71
CA ARG A 48 3.98 -1.02 12.02
C ARG A 48 4.96 -0.64 13.13
N ARG A 49 5.18 0.67 13.25
CA ARG A 49 6.05 1.34 14.22
C ARG A 49 5.29 2.55 14.78
N ASP A 50 5.43 2.78 16.08
CA ASP A 50 4.70 3.86 16.74
C ASP A 50 5.39 5.19 16.54
N ASN A 51 4.59 6.26 16.50
CA ASN A 51 5.07 7.64 16.48
C ASN A 51 6.06 7.96 15.34
N ILE A 52 6.01 7.20 14.24
CA ILE A 52 6.76 7.49 13.02
C ILE A 52 5.89 8.32 12.10
N ARG A 53 6.45 9.44 11.64
CA ARG A 53 5.85 10.42 10.73
C ARG A 53 6.60 10.46 9.41
N GLU A 54 7.92 10.36 9.47
CA GLU A 54 8.81 10.47 8.33
C GLU A 54 9.64 9.19 8.12
N ILE A 55 10.01 8.92 6.87
CA ILE A 55 10.86 7.76 6.54
C ILE A 55 12.20 7.84 7.28
N CYS A 56 12.74 9.04 7.48
CA CYS A 56 14.03 9.24 8.18
C CYS A 56 13.96 8.94 9.69
N GLU A 57 12.76 8.81 10.28
CA GLU A 57 12.58 8.43 11.68
C GLU A 57 12.57 6.90 11.87
N LEU A 58 12.43 6.13 10.79
CA LEU A 58 12.60 4.68 10.82
C LEU A 58 14.07 4.34 11.13
N SER A 59 14.29 3.21 11.82
CA SER A 59 15.64 2.64 11.97
C SER A 59 16.24 2.32 10.60
N VAL A 60 17.56 2.30 10.47
CA VAL A 60 18.23 1.99 9.19
C VAL A 60 17.78 0.64 8.62
N LEU A 61 17.56 -0.35 9.49
CA LEU A 61 17.05 -1.66 9.08
C LEU A 61 15.60 -1.55 8.59
N ASP A 62 14.75 -0.83 9.31
CA ASP A 62 13.36 -0.61 8.89
C ASP A 62 13.28 0.21 7.59
N GLN A 63 14.19 1.15 7.32
CA GLN A 63 14.24 1.86 6.05
C GLN A 63 14.54 0.92 4.87
N VAL A 64 15.45 -0.04 5.08
CA VAL A 64 15.79 -1.06 4.07
C VAL A 64 14.61 -2.00 3.83
N ASP A 65 13.93 -2.44 4.88
CA ASP A 65 12.76 -3.31 4.73
C ASP A 65 11.56 -2.55 4.15
N PHE A 66 11.38 -1.28 4.52
CA PHE A 66 10.37 -0.40 3.95
C PHE A 66 10.52 -0.24 2.44
N ILE A 67 11.72 0.06 1.95
CA ILE A 67 11.92 0.22 0.49
C ILE A 67 11.73 -1.09 -0.27
N ARG A 68 12.08 -2.24 0.34
CA ARG A 68 11.83 -3.57 -0.24
C ARG A 68 10.33 -3.85 -0.36
N GLU A 69 9.57 -3.55 0.69
CA GLU A 69 8.12 -3.72 0.71
C GLU A 69 7.43 -2.77 -0.29
N VAL A 70 7.84 -1.50 -0.35
CA VAL A 70 7.37 -0.56 -1.39
C VAL A 70 7.63 -1.13 -2.78
N ALA A 71 8.84 -1.63 -3.05
CA ALA A 71 9.17 -2.22 -4.35
C ALA A 71 8.31 -3.47 -4.64
N MET A 72 8.01 -4.30 -3.64
CA MET A 72 7.11 -5.45 -3.82
C MET A 72 5.69 -5.03 -4.17
N ALA A 73 5.15 -3.99 -3.53
CA ALA A 73 3.85 -3.41 -3.87
C ALA A 73 3.84 -2.87 -5.31
N GLN A 74 4.89 -2.14 -5.71
CA GLN A 74 5.05 -1.65 -7.09
C GLN A 74 5.06 -2.81 -8.10
N GLN A 75 5.79 -3.88 -7.83
CA GLN A 75 5.85 -5.08 -8.69
C GLN A 75 4.48 -5.76 -8.80
N ALA A 76 3.76 -5.91 -7.69
CA ALA A 76 2.41 -6.48 -7.72
C ALA A 76 1.47 -5.65 -8.59
N LEU A 77 1.51 -4.32 -8.45
CA LEU A 77 0.69 -3.44 -9.28
C LEU A 77 1.08 -3.50 -10.76
N GLN A 78 2.37 -3.60 -11.07
CA GLN A 78 2.85 -3.78 -12.45
C GLN A 78 2.32 -5.06 -13.08
N ILE A 79 2.38 -6.18 -12.34
CA ILE A 79 1.93 -7.49 -12.82
C ILE A 79 0.41 -7.50 -13.03
N LEU A 80 -0.35 -7.06 -12.03
CA LEU A 80 -1.81 -7.21 -12.02
C LEU A 80 -2.53 -6.22 -12.93
N TYR A 81 -2.01 -4.99 -13.05
CA TYR A 81 -2.76 -3.90 -13.69
C TYR A 81 -2.07 -3.29 -14.90
N LYS A 82 -0.85 -3.72 -15.22
CA LYS A 82 -0.05 -3.28 -16.38
C LYS A 82 -0.12 -1.75 -16.62
N PRO A 83 0.14 -0.92 -15.59
CA PRO A 83 0.04 0.52 -15.72
C PRO A 83 1.14 1.07 -16.62
N GLU A 84 0.88 2.24 -17.20
CA GLU A 84 1.92 3.02 -17.88
C GLU A 84 2.99 3.47 -16.87
N LYS A 85 2.57 3.84 -15.65
CA LYS A 85 3.46 4.28 -14.59
C LYS A 85 2.93 3.92 -13.21
N ILE A 86 3.85 3.62 -12.30
CA ILE A 86 3.54 3.61 -10.86
C ILE A 86 3.92 4.96 -10.26
N ASN A 87 3.03 5.55 -9.48
CA ASN A 87 3.33 6.69 -8.61
C ASN A 87 3.51 6.20 -7.17
N THR A 88 4.46 6.83 -6.47
CA THR A 88 4.80 6.49 -5.09
C THR A 88 5.07 7.79 -4.33
N ALA A 89 4.40 8.00 -3.20
CA ALA A 89 4.56 9.21 -2.41
C ALA A 89 4.29 8.97 -0.92
N ALA A 90 5.17 9.48 -0.06
CA ALA A 90 4.88 9.71 1.35
C ALA A 90 4.62 11.22 1.49
N LEU A 91 3.40 11.59 1.89
CA LEU A 91 2.97 12.99 2.02
C LEU A 91 2.69 13.32 3.49
N GLY A 92 1.56 12.88 4.03
CA GLY A 92 1.30 12.93 5.47
C GLY A 92 0.91 14.30 6.06
N ASN A 93 0.68 15.34 5.25
CA ASN A 93 0.31 16.68 5.75
C ASN A 93 -0.91 16.68 6.69
N MET A 94 -1.93 15.88 6.38
CA MET A 94 -3.16 15.78 7.19
C MET A 94 -3.13 14.59 8.16
N VAL A 95 -2.61 13.45 7.73
CA VAL A 95 -2.48 12.23 8.52
C VAL A 95 -1.00 12.02 8.84
N PRO A 96 -0.55 12.34 10.06
CA PRO A 96 0.88 12.37 10.35
C PRO A 96 1.50 11.00 10.54
N GLN A 97 0.73 9.94 10.76
CA GLN A 97 1.27 8.59 10.81
C GLN A 97 1.87 8.23 9.46
N LEU A 98 3.14 7.81 9.44
CA LEU A 98 3.86 7.48 8.21
C LEU A 98 3.07 6.43 7.42
N HIS A 99 2.74 6.80 6.19
CA HIS A 99 2.17 5.92 5.19
C HIS A 99 2.69 6.33 3.82
N VAL A 100 2.84 5.35 2.94
CA VAL A 100 3.19 5.60 1.54
C VAL A 100 2.08 5.12 0.63
N HIS A 101 1.73 5.99 -0.31
CA HIS A 101 0.82 5.71 -1.40
C HIS A 101 1.59 5.00 -2.52
N VAL A 102 1.08 3.88 -3.02
CA VAL A 102 1.64 3.17 -4.19
C VAL A 102 0.48 2.86 -5.12
N PHE A 103 0.46 3.44 -6.32
CA PHE A 103 -0.70 3.34 -7.20
C PHE A 103 -0.38 3.37 -8.70
N ALA A 104 -1.21 2.68 -9.45
CA ALA A 104 -1.14 2.52 -10.90
C ALA A 104 -1.73 3.73 -11.64
N ARG A 105 -1.04 4.19 -12.69
CA ARG A 105 -1.42 5.32 -13.54
C ARG A 105 -1.49 4.92 -15.01
N TYR A 106 -2.34 5.62 -15.75
CA TYR A 106 -2.61 5.38 -17.17
C TYR A 106 -2.66 6.70 -17.93
N LYS A 107 -2.33 6.69 -19.23
CA LYS A 107 -2.34 7.91 -20.08
C LYS A 107 -3.74 8.52 -20.23
N ASP A 108 -4.77 7.71 -20.10
CA ASP A 108 -6.18 8.06 -20.20
C ASP A 108 -6.86 8.20 -18.82
N ASP A 109 -6.09 8.12 -17.72
CA ASP A 109 -6.67 8.34 -16.39
C ASP A 109 -7.02 9.82 -16.16
N ARG A 110 -8.00 10.04 -15.28
CA ARG A 110 -8.61 11.37 -15.03
C ARG A 110 -7.63 12.45 -14.61
N ALA A 111 -6.46 12.07 -14.10
CA ALA A 111 -5.47 13.01 -13.60
C ALA A 111 -4.20 13.04 -14.44
N TRP A 112 -4.06 12.25 -15.50
CA TRP A 112 -2.82 12.21 -16.28
C TRP A 112 -2.60 13.53 -17.05
N PRO A 113 -1.36 14.10 -17.06
CA PRO A 113 -0.12 13.64 -16.42
C PRO A 113 0.14 14.23 -15.02
N GLN A 114 -0.84 14.91 -14.43
CA GLN A 114 -0.75 15.57 -13.13
C GLN A 114 -0.75 14.56 -11.95
N PRO A 115 -0.32 15.00 -10.75
CA PRO A 115 -0.58 14.27 -9.51
C PRO A 115 -2.09 14.10 -9.30
N VAL A 116 -2.52 12.93 -8.81
CA VAL A 116 -3.95 12.64 -8.54
C VAL A 116 -4.58 13.62 -7.54
N TRP A 117 -3.79 14.16 -6.61
CA TRP A 117 -4.26 15.15 -5.63
C TRP A 117 -4.46 16.56 -6.21
N ALA A 118 -3.99 16.84 -7.42
CA ALA A 118 -4.17 18.14 -8.07
C ALA A 118 -5.52 18.27 -8.78
N VAL A 119 -6.30 17.18 -8.85
CA VAL A 119 -7.55 17.11 -9.61
C VAL A 119 -8.69 16.75 -8.67
N GLN A 120 -9.79 17.50 -8.76
CA GLN A 120 -10.99 17.19 -8.00
C GLN A 120 -11.78 16.10 -8.73
N ALA A 121 -11.50 14.85 -8.40
CA ALA A 121 -12.23 13.69 -8.92
C ALA A 121 -13.15 13.13 -7.83
N ALA A 122 -14.39 12.81 -8.18
CA ALA A 122 -15.26 12.04 -7.30
C ALA A 122 -14.68 10.63 -7.12
N GLU A 123 -14.55 10.21 -5.86
CA GLU A 123 -14.16 8.85 -5.52
C GLU A 123 -15.21 7.86 -6.01
N THR A 124 -14.76 6.70 -6.49
CA THR A 124 -15.62 5.61 -6.94
C THR A 124 -15.51 4.48 -5.91
N PRO A 125 -16.56 4.17 -5.13
CA PRO A 125 -16.47 3.11 -4.13
C PRO A 125 -16.44 1.73 -4.79
N TYR A 126 -15.84 0.77 -4.08
CA TYR A 126 -16.03 -0.66 -4.36
C TYR A 126 -17.39 -1.13 -3.83
N THR A 127 -18.05 -2.01 -4.56
CA THR A 127 -19.06 -2.90 -3.96
C THR A 127 -18.37 -3.93 -3.05
N ASP A 128 -19.12 -4.58 -2.15
CA ASP A 128 -18.55 -5.62 -1.28
C ASP A 128 -17.94 -6.80 -2.07
N GLN A 129 -18.58 -7.18 -3.18
CA GLN A 129 -18.08 -8.25 -4.05
C GLN A 129 -16.79 -7.84 -4.76
N GLU A 130 -16.74 -6.63 -5.34
CA GLU A 130 -15.52 -6.12 -5.98
C GLU A 130 -14.38 -5.98 -4.98
N LYS A 131 -14.66 -5.43 -3.79
CA LYS A 131 -13.70 -5.31 -2.69
C LYS A 131 -13.09 -6.67 -2.35
N GLN A 132 -13.93 -7.69 -2.14
CA GLN A 132 -13.47 -9.01 -1.76
C GLN A 132 -12.62 -9.65 -2.88
N ALA A 133 -13.08 -9.55 -4.13
CA ALA A 133 -12.34 -10.07 -5.28
C ALA A 133 -10.97 -9.38 -5.43
N GLU A 134 -10.93 -8.06 -5.25
CA GLU A 134 -9.71 -7.26 -5.36
C GLU A 134 -8.68 -7.63 -4.29
N ILE A 135 -9.13 -7.78 -3.04
CA ILE A 135 -8.28 -8.21 -1.92
C ILE A 135 -7.71 -9.61 -2.18
N GLN A 136 -8.52 -10.57 -2.66
CA GLN A 136 -8.03 -11.92 -2.94
C GLN A 136 -7.02 -11.95 -4.09
N LYS A 137 -7.28 -11.21 -5.17
CA LYS A 137 -6.36 -11.05 -6.31
C LYS A 137 -4.99 -10.51 -5.85
N LEU A 138 -5.00 -9.46 -5.02
CA LEU A 138 -3.78 -8.87 -4.47
C LEU A 138 -3.03 -9.86 -3.57
N LYS A 139 -3.72 -10.53 -2.63
CA LYS A 139 -3.12 -11.54 -1.75
C LYS A 139 -2.42 -12.66 -2.50
N LYS A 140 -3.07 -13.21 -3.53
CA LYS A 140 -2.49 -14.28 -4.36
C LYS A 140 -1.20 -13.82 -5.02
N CYS A 141 -1.16 -12.60 -5.56
CA CYS A 141 0.07 -12.09 -6.16
C CYS A 141 1.16 -11.79 -5.12
N PHE A 142 0.80 -11.23 -3.96
CA PHE A 142 1.76 -11.01 -2.87
C PHE A 142 2.42 -12.33 -2.41
N GLU A 143 1.63 -13.41 -2.31
CA GLU A 143 2.13 -14.74 -2.00
C GLU A 143 3.09 -15.28 -3.08
N GLY A 144 2.74 -15.13 -4.36
CA GLY A 144 3.61 -15.49 -5.48
C GLY A 144 4.95 -14.75 -5.46
N LEU A 145 4.92 -13.43 -5.28
CA LEU A 145 6.12 -12.60 -5.20
C LEU A 145 7.03 -13.00 -4.04
N ARG A 146 6.48 -13.28 -2.85
CA ARG A 146 7.26 -13.75 -1.69
C ARG A 146 7.95 -15.09 -1.93
N ARG A 147 7.34 -15.96 -2.72
CA ARG A 147 7.92 -17.28 -3.11
C ARG A 147 8.92 -17.17 -4.27
N GLY A 148 9.05 -16.01 -4.90
CA GLY A 148 9.82 -15.86 -6.14
C GLY A 148 9.10 -16.41 -7.38
N ASP A 149 7.83 -16.75 -7.28
CA ASP A 149 7.00 -17.27 -8.37
C ASP A 149 6.09 -16.17 -8.93
N LYS A 150 6.58 -15.49 -9.97
CA LYS A 150 5.81 -14.44 -10.66
C LYS A 150 4.67 -15.00 -11.51
N ALA A 151 4.67 -16.29 -11.86
CA ALA A 151 3.60 -16.89 -12.65
C ALA A 151 2.33 -17.07 -11.82
N ALA A 152 2.45 -17.30 -10.51
CA ALA A 152 1.33 -17.38 -9.58
C ALA A 152 0.49 -16.09 -9.49
N CYS A 153 1.05 -14.93 -9.87
CA CYS A 153 0.31 -13.66 -9.95
C CYS A 153 -0.66 -13.54 -11.14
N HIS A 154 -0.55 -14.41 -12.16
CA HIS A 154 -1.31 -14.29 -13.42
C HIS A 154 -2.47 -15.29 -13.53
N GLN A 155 -2.59 -16.23 -12.60
CA GLN A 155 -3.69 -17.20 -12.48
C GLN A 155 -4.75 -16.66 -11.53
#